data_AF-A0A7Y3GQF4-F1
#
_entry.id   AF-A0A7Y3GQF4-F1
#
_cell.length_a   1.000
_cell.length_b   1.000
_cell.length_c   1.000
_cell.angle_alpha   90.00
_cell.angle_beta   90.00
_cell.angle_gamma   90.00
#
_symmetry.space_group_name_H-M   'P 1'
#
loop_
_entity.id
_entity.type
_entity.pdbx_description
1 polymer ?
#
loop_
_entity_poly.entity_id
_entity_poly.type
_entity_poly.pdbx_seq_one_letter_code
_entity_poly.pdbx_strand_id
1 'polypeptide(L)' 'VEDRPTLFFEIIQRMGAKGFGAGNFKALFESIEREQQRRGTL' A
#
# COMPACT_ATOMS: atom_id res chain seq x y z
N VAL A 1 -6.16 -16.50 -7.72
CA VAL A 1 -6.57 -15.16 -7.24
C VAL A 1 -7.21 -15.39 -5.89
N GLU A 2 -6.71 -14.76 -4.84
CA GLU A 2 -7.05 -15.08 -3.44
C GLU A 2 -8.28 -14.27 -3.00
N ASP A 3 -9.27 -14.90 -2.37
CA ASP A 3 -10.56 -14.27 -2.00
C ASP A 3 -10.44 -13.29 -0.82
N ARG A 4 -9.35 -13.38 -0.05
CA ARG A 4 -9.12 -12.53 1.12
C ARG A 4 -8.16 -11.40 0.77
N PRO A 5 -8.44 -10.16 1.21
CA PRO A 5 -7.68 -8.98 0.83
C PRO A 5 -6.39 -8.81 1.65
N THR A 6 -5.56 -9.85 1.69
CA THR A 6 -4.38 -9.93 2.57
C THR A 6 -3.06 -9.83 1.81
N LEU A 7 -3.01 -10.33 0.58
CA LEU A 7 -1.81 -10.28 -0.25
C LEU A 7 -1.89 -9.11 -1.23
N PHE A 8 -0.79 -8.37 -1.36
CA PHE A 8 -0.63 -7.34 -2.38
C PHE A 8 0.82 -7.30 -2.88
N PHE A 9 1.01 -6.67 -4.03
CA PHE A 9 2.31 -6.41 -4.61
C PHE A 9 2.53 -4.90 -4.72
N GLU A 10 3.75 -4.46 -4.47
CA GLU A 10 4.20 -3.09 -4.71
C GLU A 10 5.33 -3.11 -5.74
N ILE A 11 5.31 -2.16 -6.67
CA ILE A 11 6.40 -1.94 -7.62
C ILE A 11 7.16 -0.70 -7.15
N ILE A 12 8.45 -0.88 -6.83
CA ILE A 12 9.33 0.19 -6.36
C ILE A 12 10.55 0.35 -7.27
N GLN A 13 10.81 1.59 -7.70
CA GLN A 13 12.06 1.98 -8.34
C GLN A 13 12.87 2.84 -7.39
N ARG A 14 14.17 2.56 -7.28
CA ARG A 14 15.09 3.32 -6.43
C ARG A 14 16.09 4.08 -7.30
N MET A 15 16.17 5.39 -7.09
CA MET A 15 17.18 6.26 -7.70
C MET A 15 18.16 6.71 -6.62
N GLY A 16 19.06 5.80 -6.22
CA GLY A 16 20.04 6.06 -5.15
C GLY A 16 19.51 5.92 -3.71
N ALA A 17 18.20 5.74 -3.51
CA ALA A 17 17.59 5.56 -2.20
C ALA A 17 17.90 4.18 -1.59
N LYS A 18 18.57 4.17 -0.42
CA LYS A 18 18.95 2.94 0.32
C LYS A 18 17.91 2.46 1.33
N GLY A 19 16.92 3.30 1.64
CA GLY A 19 15.89 3.02 2.65
C GLY A 19 14.50 3.43 2.16
N PHE A 20 13.54 3.45 3.08
CA PHE A 20 12.17 3.86 2.78
C PHE A 20 11.92 5.32 3.22
N GLY A 21 10.92 5.96 2.63
CA GLY A 21 10.49 7.31 2.99
C GLY A 21 9.17 7.29 3.75
N ALA A 22 9.08 8.02 4.86
CA ALA A 22 7.86 8.12 5.66
C ALA A 22 6.64 8.66 4.86
N GLY A 23 6.89 9.55 3.90
CA GLY A 23 5.84 10.07 3.00
C GLY A 23 5.24 8.98 2.11
N ASN A 24 6.09 8.09 1.55
CA ASN A 24 5.62 6.99 0.72
C ASN A 24 4.80 5.98 1.54
N PHE A 25 5.23 5.71 2.78
CA PHE A 25 4.47 4.87 3.71
C PHE A 25 3.09 5.44 4.01
N LYS A 26 2.99 6.74 4.27
CA LYS A 26 1.71 7.40 4.50
C LYS A 26 0.79 7.29 3.28
N ALA A 27 1.31 7.59 2.08
CA ALA A 27 0.54 7.51 0.84
C ALA A 27 0.06 6.08 0.53
N LEU A 28 0.90 5.07 0.78
CA LEU A 28 0.54 3.67 0.63
C LEU A 28 -0.59 3.29 1.61
N PHE A 29 -0.46 3.67 2.87
CA PHE A 29 -1.45 3.39 3.90
C PHE A 29 -2.81 4.03 3.59
N GLU A 30 -2.82 5.32 3.24
CA GLU A 30 -4.05 6.03 2.84
C GLU A 30 -4.70 5.38 1.61
N SER A 31 -3.90 4.82 0.69
CA SER A 31 -4.44 4.09 -0.47
C SER A 31 -5.12 2.78 -0.08
N ILE A 32 -4.56 2.06 0.91
CA ILE A 32 -5.15 0.83 1.43
C ILE A 32 -6.42 1.13 2.22
N GLU A 33 -6.42 2.16 3.08
CA GLU A 33 -7.61 2.57 3.84
C GLU A 33 -8.77 2.97 2.94
N ARG A 34 -8.49 3.70 1.84
CA ARG A 34 -9.52 4.02 0.84
C ARG A 34 -10.16 2.77 0.26
N GLU A 35 -9.38 1.72 0.00
CA GLU A 35 -9.88 0.46 -0.52
C GLU A 35 -10.64 -0.34 0.55
N GLN A 36 -10.17 -0.34 1.80
CA GLN A 36 -10.90 -0.92 2.93
C GLN A 36 -12.26 -0.25 3.12
N GLN A 37 -12.33 1.08 3.01
CA GLN A 37 -13.57 1.84 3.09
C GLN A 37 -14.54 1.44 1.96
N ARG A 38 -14.05 1.31 0.72
CA ARG A 38 -14.86 0.86 -0.43
C ARG A 38 -15.42 -0.54 -0.24
N ARG A 39 -14.71 -1.40 0.50
CA ARG A 39 -15.16 -2.77 0.85
C ARG A 39 -16.06 -2.81 2.08
N GLY A 40 -16.24 -1.69 2.79
CA GLY A 40 -16.99 -1.63 4.04
C GLY A 40 -16.30 -2.34 5.20
N THR A 41 -14.96 -2.43 5.17
CA THR A 41 -14.13 -3.09 6.19
C THR A 41 -13.19 -2.11 6.90
N LEU A 42 -13.48 -0.80 6.85
CA LEU A 42 -12.77 0.23 7.59
C LEU A 42 -13.48 0.52 8.91
#